data_AF-A0A5C4ZYZ5-F1
#
_entry.id   AF-A0A5C4ZYZ5-F1
#
_cell.length_a   1.000
_cell.length_b   1.000
_cell.length_c   1.000
_cell.angle_alpha   90.00
_cell.angle_beta   90.00
_cell.angle_gamma   90.00
#
_symmetry.space_group_name_H-M   'P 1'
#
loop_
_entity.id
_entity.type
_entity.pdbx_description
1 polymer ?
#
loop_
_entity_poly.entity_id
_entity_poly.type
_entity_poly.pdbx_seq_one_letter_code
_entity_poly.pdbx_strand_id
1 'polypeptide(L)'
;MISLLKKKLLLSKWREFVKFVSDNFDLCNSDSLEELNEKKKELAMLDLETIRDVINRTGAINKAFYDLSKGFPVIASVLLFMFTFLLKDYMLIIFHAKSVNELPPVVALFGLVAITVIFLWAFKAIITSQNRNYLLSQFESVLVDIKEQKEKEEEQKKKENDSVSNLKNTFAK
;
A
#
# COMPACT_ATOMS: atom_id res chain seq x y z
N MET A 1 -11.01 4.60 -22.49
CA MET A 1 -10.15 3.79 -21.60
C MET A 1 -9.35 4.69 -20.66
N ILE A 2 -8.55 5.64 -21.19
CA ILE A 2 -7.75 6.61 -20.41
C ILE A 2 -8.58 7.45 -19.41
N SER A 3 -9.77 7.92 -19.80
CA SER A 3 -10.63 8.71 -18.89
C SER A 3 -11.13 7.92 -17.68
N LEU A 4 -11.32 6.60 -17.83
CA LEU A 4 -11.77 5.71 -16.76
C LEU A 4 -10.60 5.37 -15.82
N LEU A 5 -9.41 5.12 -16.37
CA LEU A 5 -8.17 4.96 -15.61
C LEU A 5 -7.87 6.20 -14.74
N LYS A 6 -7.89 7.38 -15.35
CA LYS A 6 -7.69 8.66 -14.64
C LYS A 6 -8.71 8.84 -13.52
N LYS A 7 -9.99 8.55 -13.78
CA LYS A 7 -11.05 8.61 -12.76
C LYS A 7 -10.80 7.61 -11.61
N LYS A 8 -10.38 6.39 -11.91
CA LYS A 8 -10.10 5.36 -10.91
C LYS A 8 -8.86 5.68 -10.08
N LEU A 9 -7.84 6.30 -10.66
CA LEU A 9 -6.62 6.67 -9.94
C LEU A 9 -6.81 7.93 -9.09
N LEU A 10 -7.48 8.96 -9.61
CA LEU A 10 -7.59 10.26 -8.94
C LEU A 10 -8.81 10.42 -8.03
N LEU A 11 -9.95 9.80 -8.36
CA LEU A 11 -11.25 10.11 -7.73
C LEU A 11 -11.84 8.95 -6.92
N SER A 12 -11.23 7.77 -6.96
CA SER A 12 -11.69 6.63 -6.14
C SER A 12 -11.53 6.93 -4.64
N LYS A 13 -12.27 6.22 -3.78
CA LYS A 13 -11.99 6.26 -2.34
C LYS A 13 -10.69 5.52 -2.02
N TRP A 14 -10.08 5.79 -0.87
CA TRP A 14 -8.82 5.14 -0.49
C TRP A 14 -8.84 3.61 -0.61
N ARG A 15 -9.87 2.94 -0.07
CA ARG A 15 -9.99 1.47 -0.18
C ARG A 15 -10.15 0.99 -1.62
N GLU A 16 -10.91 1.71 -2.42
CA GLU A 16 -11.15 1.38 -3.83
C GLU A 16 -9.89 1.61 -4.67
N PHE A 17 -9.10 2.63 -4.36
CA PHE A 17 -7.80 2.90 -4.97
C PHE A 17 -6.84 1.75 -4.72
N VAL A 18 -6.65 1.37 -3.46
CA VAL A 18 -5.72 0.29 -3.09
C VAL A 18 -6.14 -1.01 -3.74
N LYS A 19 -7.44 -1.31 -3.75
CA LYS A 19 -7.96 -2.49 -4.45
C LYS A 19 -7.70 -2.41 -5.95
N PHE A 20 -7.97 -1.27 -6.57
CA PHE A 20 -7.73 -1.07 -8.00
C PHE A 20 -6.25 -1.25 -8.37
N VAL A 21 -5.33 -0.68 -7.59
CA VAL A 21 -3.89 -0.87 -7.78
C VAL A 21 -3.52 -2.34 -7.59
N SER A 22 -4.09 -3.02 -6.58
CA SER A 22 -3.84 -4.45 -6.37
C SER A 22 -4.35 -5.32 -7.50
N ASP A 23 -5.52 -5.04 -8.05
CA ASP A 23 -6.15 -5.89 -9.08
C ASP A 23 -5.50 -5.67 -10.45
N ASN A 24 -4.94 -4.48 -10.73
CA ASN A 24 -4.50 -4.10 -12.08
C ASN A 24 -2.99 -3.82 -12.18
N PHE A 25 -2.34 -3.46 -11.06
CA PHE A 25 -0.95 -3.01 -11.01
C PHE A 25 -0.16 -3.71 -9.90
N ASP A 26 -0.47 -4.97 -9.61
CA ASP A 26 0.42 -5.83 -8.82
C ASP A 26 1.60 -6.28 -9.70
N LEU A 27 2.65 -5.48 -9.68
CA LEU A 27 3.80 -5.62 -10.58
C LEU A 27 4.75 -6.75 -10.17
N CYS A 28 4.68 -7.24 -8.93
CA CYS A 28 5.48 -8.37 -8.45
C CYS A 28 4.85 -9.72 -8.75
N ASN A 29 3.53 -9.76 -8.91
CA ASN A 29 2.79 -10.98 -9.25
C ASN A 29 2.38 -11.03 -10.73
N SER A 30 3.00 -10.22 -11.60
CA SER A 30 2.75 -10.30 -13.04
C SER A 30 3.26 -11.62 -13.61
N ASP A 31 2.44 -12.27 -14.44
CA ASP A 31 2.74 -13.60 -15.00
C ASP A 31 3.85 -13.54 -16.07
N SER A 32 4.15 -12.36 -16.61
CA SER A 32 5.19 -12.16 -17.63
C SER A 32 5.76 -10.74 -17.69
N LEU A 33 6.95 -10.60 -18.29
CA LEU A 33 7.55 -9.29 -18.61
C LEU A 33 6.74 -8.48 -19.62
N GLU A 34 5.97 -9.16 -20.48
CA GLU A 34 5.11 -8.52 -21.47
C GLU A 34 3.93 -7.81 -20.79
N GLU A 35 3.23 -8.51 -19.89
CA GLU A 35 2.16 -7.93 -19.07
C GLU A 35 2.65 -6.74 -18.24
N LEU A 36 3.84 -6.84 -17.65
CA LEU A 36 4.47 -5.74 -16.92
C LEU A 36 4.68 -4.51 -17.81
N ASN A 37 5.18 -4.72 -19.03
CA ASN A 37 5.41 -3.64 -19.98
C ASN A 37 4.11 -3.01 -20.49
N GLU A 38 3.05 -3.80 -20.69
CA GLU A 38 1.74 -3.27 -21.05
C GLU A 38 1.16 -2.36 -19.96
N LYS A 39 1.20 -2.81 -18.69
CA LYS A 39 0.76 -1.99 -17.54
C LYS A 39 1.55 -0.69 -17.43
N LYS A 40 2.88 -0.75 -17.64
CA LYS A 40 3.75 0.45 -17.67
C LYS A 40 3.37 1.38 -18.81
N LYS A 41 3.12 0.85 -20.02
CA LYS A 41 2.68 1.64 -21.18
C LYS A 41 1.34 2.32 -20.91
N GLU A 42 0.39 1.63 -20.28
CA GLU A 42 -0.91 2.20 -19.94
C GLU A 42 -0.77 3.40 -18.99
N LEU A 43 0.05 3.27 -17.94
CA LEU A 43 0.37 4.38 -17.03
C LEU A 43 1.11 5.52 -17.74
N ALA A 44 1.99 5.20 -18.68
CA ALA A 44 2.70 6.19 -19.49
C ALA A 44 1.81 6.96 -20.47
N MET A 45 0.57 6.52 -20.73
CA MET A 45 -0.39 7.31 -21.52
C MET A 45 -1.00 8.49 -20.75
N LEU A 46 -0.87 8.52 -19.41
CA LEU A 46 -1.40 9.60 -18.57
C LEU A 46 -0.61 10.90 -18.74
N ASP A 47 -1.26 12.04 -18.61
CA ASP A 47 -0.58 13.34 -18.60
C ASP A 47 0.34 13.51 -17.37
N LEU A 48 1.39 14.32 -17.51
CA LEU A 48 2.43 14.50 -16.48
C LEU A 48 1.83 15.00 -15.15
N GLU A 49 0.85 15.88 -15.23
CA GLU A 49 0.14 16.42 -14.06
C GLU A 49 -0.62 15.31 -13.32
N THR A 50 -1.37 14.48 -14.04
CA THR A 50 -2.04 13.31 -13.48
C THR A 50 -1.06 12.36 -12.84
N ILE A 51 0.09 12.09 -13.46
CA ILE A 51 1.11 11.22 -12.87
C ILE A 51 1.61 11.80 -11.55
N ARG A 52 1.92 13.11 -11.48
CA ARG A 52 2.32 13.77 -10.23
C ARG A 52 1.24 13.68 -9.15
N ASP A 53 -0.01 13.91 -9.50
CA ASP A 53 -1.13 13.84 -8.56
C ASP A 53 -1.33 12.42 -8.04
N VAL A 54 -1.21 11.41 -8.90
CA VAL A 54 -1.31 9.99 -8.51
C VAL A 54 -0.12 9.60 -7.63
N ILE A 55 1.11 10.08 -7.89
CA ILE A 55 2.27 9.87 -7.01
C ILE A 55 2.00 10.45 -5.63
N ASN A 56 1.62 11.73 -5.55
CA ASN A 56 1.34 12.41 -4.28
C ASN A 56 0.27 11.67 -3.47
N ARG A 57 -0.80 11.25 -4.15
CA ARG A 57 -1.88 10.48 -3.54
C ARG A 57 -1.38 9.10 -3.06
N THR A 58 -0.59 8.40 -3.87
CA THR A 58 -0.02 7.09 -3.53
C THR A 58 0.88 7.21 -2.32
N GLY A 59 1.80 8.18 -2.30
CA GLY A 59 2.71 8.44 -1.18
C GLY A 59 1.97 8.79 0.12
N ALA A 60 0.92 9.62 0.05
CA ALA A 60 0.10 9.95 1.22
C ALA A 60 -0.61 8.71 1.81
N ILE A 61 -1.17 7.87 0.94
CA ILE A 61 -1.80 6.59 1.29
C ILE A 61 -0.77 5.60 1.84
N ASN A 62 0.39 5.50 1.20
CA ASN A 62 1.45 4.58 1.55
C ASN A 62 2.04 4.93 2.92
N LYS A 63 2.30 6.22 3.18
CA LYS A 63 2.74 6.72 4.48
C LYS A 63 1.78 6.32 5.60
N ALA A 64 0.47 6.45 5.38
CA ALA A 64 -0.52 6.04 6.37
C ALA A 64 -0.45 4.52 6.67
N PHE A 65 -0.27 3.66 5.66
CA PHE A 65 -0.07 2.23 5.89
C PHE A 65 1.30 1.89 6.49
N TYR A 66 2.33 2.64 6.15
CA TYR A 66 3.68 2.48 6.69
C TYR A 66 3.70 2.76 8.19
N ASP A 67 3.15 3.90 8.60
CA ASP A 67 3.02 4.29 10.00
C ASP A 67 2.19 3.27 10.78
N LEU A 68 1.08 2.80 10.19
CA LEU A 68 0.28 1.73 10.77
C LEU A 68 1.08 0.42 10.88
N SER A 69 1.81 0.01 9.84
CA SER A 69 2.55 -1.25 9.80
C SER A 69 3.73 -1.29 10.80
N LYS A 70 4.29 -0.13 11.15
CA LYS A 70 5.37 -0.01 12.14
C LYS A 70 4.86 0.17 13.58
N GLY A 71 3.79 0.95 13.77
CA GLY A 71 3.22 1.19 15.10
C GLY A 71 2.31 0.07 15.59
N PHE A 72 1.60 -0.60 14.68
CA PHE A 72 0.62 -1.63 15.03
C PHE A 72 1.23 -2.87 15.69
N PRO A 73 2.42 -3.40 15.33
CA PRO A 73 3.02 -4.52 16.06
C PRO A 73 3.23 -4.21 17.55
N VAL A 74 3.63 -2.99 17.89
CA VAL A 74 3.82 -2.54 19.28
C VAL A 74 2.46 -2.43 19.98
N ILE A 75 1.50 -1.73 19.37
CA ILE A 75 0.16 -1.54 19.94
C ILE A 75 -0.57 -2.88 20.08
N ALA A 76 -0.50 -3.75 19.07
CA ALA A 76 -1.08 -5.08 19.08
C ALA A 76 -0.49 -5.95 20.19
N SER A 77 0.84 -5.90 20.39
CA SER A 77 1.48 -6.64 21.49
C SER A 77 0.99 -6.17 22.86
N VAL A 78 0.84 -4.86 23.07
CA VAL A 78 0.32 -4.29 24.32
C VAL A 78 -1.15 -4.67 24.53
N LEU A 79 -2.00 -4.49 23.51
CA LEU A 79 -3.40 -4.88 23.60
C LEU A 79 -3.55 -6.38 23.89
N LEU A 80 -2.72 -7.20 23.26
CA LEU A 80 -2.80 -8.63 23.40
C LEU A 80 -2.31 -9.10 24.78
N PHE A 81 -1.29 -8.45 25.34
CA PHE A 81 -0.88 -8.64 26.73
C PHE A 81 -2.04 -8.29 27.67
N MET A 82 -2.68 -7.13 27.50
CA MET A 82 -3.84 -6.70 28.28
C MET A 82 -5.00 -7.70 28.18
N PHE A 83 -5.32 -8.17 26.97
CA PHE A 83 -6.37 -9.17 26.75
C PHE A 83 -6.04 -10.51 27.41
N THR A 84 -4.79 -10.95 27.35
CA THR A 84 -4.36 -12.20 27.99
C THR A 84 -4.50 -12.13 29.51
N PHE A 85 -4.10 -11.00 30.11
CA PHE A 85 -4.27 -10.76 31.54
C PHE A 85 -5.74 -10.68 31.94
N LEU A 86 -6.54 -9.89 31.22
CA LEU A 86 -7.98 -9.79 31.46
C LEU A 86 -8.66 -11.15 31.35
N LEU A 87 -8.37 -11.92 30.30
CA LEU A 87 -8.98 -13.23 30.09
C LEU A 87 -8.58 -14.21 31.19
N LYS A 88 -7.29 -14.25 31.58
CA LYS A 88 -6.80 -15.07 32.68
C LYS A 88 -7.50 -14.70 33.99
N ASP A 89 -7.51 -13.43 34.35
CA ASP A 89 -8.01 -12.97 35.65
C ASP A 89 -9.54 -13.10 35.73
N TYR A 90 -10.27 -12.80 34.65
CA TYR A 90 -11.71 -13.05 34.60
C TYR A 90 -12.06 -14.54 34.73
N MET A 91 -11.31 -15.42 34.07
CA MET A 91 -11.55 -16.86 34.16
C MET A 91 -11.30 -17.37 35.57
N LEU A 92 -10.24 -16.90 36.25
CA LEU A 92 -10.01 -17.25 37.65
C LEU A 92 -11.14 -16.80 38.57
N ILE A 93 -11.66 -15.58 38.36
CA ILE A 93 -12.78 -15.03 39.15
C ILE A 93 -14.07 -15.82 38.91
N ILE A 94 -14.46 -16.04 37.65
CA ILE A 94 -15.71 -16.73 37.29
C ILE A 94 -15.73 -18.14 37.87
N PHE A 95 -14.62 -18.86 37.76
CA PHE A 95 -14.52 -20.24 38.20
C PHE A 95 -14.04 -20.39 39.65
N HIS A 96 -13.93 -19.30 40.41
CA HIS A 96 -13.49 -19.28 41.81
C HIS A 96 -12.18 -20.05 42.05
N ALA A 97 -11.27 -19.99 41.08
CA ALA A 97 -9.98 -20.65 41.12
C ALA A 97 -8.90 -19.69 41.64
N LYS A 98 -8.00 -20.17 42.52
CA LYS A 98 -6.83 -19.39 42.95
C LYS A 98 -5.70 -19.43 41.93
N SER A 99 -5.64 -20.48 41.12
CA SER A 99 -4.61 -20.68 40.11
C SER A 99 -5.17 -21.27 38.82
N VAL A 100 -4.47 -21.05 37.70
CA VAL A 100 -4.89 -21.57 36.38
C VAL A 100 -4.94 -23.11 36.39
N ASN A 101 -4.14 -23.75 37.25
CA ASN A 101 -4.09 -25.21 37.39
C ASN A 101 -5.34 -25.79 38.08
N GLU A 102 -6.09 -24.96 38.79
CA GLU A 102 -7.37 -25.34 39.43
C GLU A 102 -8.56 -25.20 38.46
N LEU A 103 -8.36 -24.58 37.29
CA LEU A 103 -9.41 -24.47 36.28
C LEU A 103 -9.69 -25.84 35.65
N PRO A 104 -10.95 -26.16 35.35
CA PRO A 104 -11.28 -27.32 34.56
C PRO A 104 -10.48 -27.33 33.23
N PRO A 105 -9.91 -28.47 32.80
CA PRO A 105 -9.10 -28.52 31.59
C PRO A 105 -9.79 -27.96 30.35
N VAL A 106 -11.11 -28.13 30.25
CA VAL A 106 -11.95 -27.59 29.15
C VAL A 106 -11.94 -26.06 29.14
N VAL A 107 -11.96 -25.43 30.30
CA VAL A 107 -11.98 -23.98 30.49
C VAL A 107 -10.61 -23.39 30.18
N ALA A 108 -9.54 -24.04 30.63
CA ALA A 108 -8.17 -23.67 30.28
C ALA A 108 -7.92 -23.79 28.76
N LEU A 109 -8.41 -24.86 28.13
CA LEU A 109 -8.32 -25.07 26.68
C LEU A 109 -9.09 -23.99 25.91
N PHE A 110 -10.29 -23.63 26.35
CA PHE A 110 -11.07 -22.54 25.74
C PHE A 110 -10.32 -21.20 25.80
N GLY A 111 -9.74 -20.87 26.96
CA GLY A 111 -8.93 -19.66 27.12
C GLY A 111 -7.75 -19.63 26.14
N LEU A 112 -7.05 -20.76 25.99
CA LEU A 112 -5.93 -20.89 25.06
C LEU A 112 -6.39 -20.70 23.60
N VAL A 113 -7.49 -21.34 23.19
CA VAL A 113 -8.06 -21.18 21.84
C VAL A 113 -8.46 -19.72 21.58
N ALA A 114 -9.12 -19.06 22.53
CA ALA A 114 -9.52 -17.67 22.40
C ALA A 114 -8.31 -16.74 22.19
N ILE A 115 -7.24 -16.93 22.98
CA ILE A 115 -5.99 -16.20 22.83
C ILE A 115 -5.38 -16.45 21.45
N THR A 116 -5.28 -17.71 21.01
CA THR A 116 -4.72 -18.06 19.69
C THR A 116 -5.51 -17.42 18.55
N VAL A 117 -6.84 -17.39 18.60
CA VAL A 117 -7.68 -16.74 17.58
C VAL A 117 -7.41 -15.23 17.51
N ILE A 118 -7.28 -14.57 18.66
CA ILE A 118 -6.95 -13.13 18.73
C ILE A 118 -5.57 -12.86 18.12
N PHE A 119 -4.57 -13.70 18.45
CA PHE A 119 -3.23 -13.63 17.84
C PHE A 119 -3.29 -13.75 16.31
N LEU A 120 -3.98 -14.78 15.81
CA LEU A 120 -4.10 -15.00 14.36
C LEU A 120 -4.72 -13.79 13.66
N TRP A 121 -5.73 -13.18 14.28
CA TRP A 121 -6.39 -12.00 13.72
C TRP A 121 -5.47 -10.78 13.69
N ALA A 122 -4.73 -10.53 14.78
CA ALA A 122 -3.76 -9.44 14.87
C ALA A 122 -2.61 -9.60 13.86
N PHE A 123 -2.02 -10.80 13.77
CA PHE A 123 -0.97 -11.11 12.80
C PHE A 123 -1.46 -10.97 11.36
N LYS A 124 -2.66 -11.46 11.05
CA LYS A 124 -3.26 -11.30 9.73
C LYS A 124 -3.43 -9.83 9.34
N ALA A 125 -3.83 -8.97 10.28
CA ALA A 125 -3.93 -7.53 10.05
C ALA A 125 -2.57 -6.88 9.76
N ILE A 126 -1.53 -7.27 10.51
CA ILE A 126 -0.14 -6.80 10.30
C ILE A 126 0.34 -7.17 8.90
N ILE A 127 0.27 -8.45 8.54
CA ILE A 127 0.72 -8.97 7.24
C ILE A 127 -0.03 -8.27 6.10
N THR A 128 -1.35 -8.11 6.24
CA THR A 128 -2.16 -7.41 5.24
C THR A 128 -1.72 -5.95 5.06
N SER A 129 -1.39 -5.26 6.16
CA SER A 129 -0.92 -3.87 6.10
C SER A 129 0.46 -3.77 5.44
N GLN A 130 1.37 -4.70 5.76
CA GLN A 130 2.71 -4.75 5.15
C GLN A 130 2.63 -5.03 3.65
N ASN A 131 1.80 -5.99 3.22
CA ASN A 131 1.62 -6.29 1.80
C ASN A 131 1.07 -5.10 1.03
N ARG A 132 0.10 -4.36 1.60
CA ARG A 132 -0.45 -3.14 0.97
C ARG A 132 0.60 -2.03 0.83
N ASN A 133 1.40 -1.81 1.86
CA ASN A 133 2.50 -0.85 1.85
C ASN A 133 3.53 -1.22 0.76
N TYR A 134 3.94 -2.49 0.69
CA TYR A 134 4.84 -2.97 -0.35
C TYR A 134 4.29 -2.76 -1.76
N LEU A 135 3.02 -3.13 -1.99
CA LEU A 135 2.35 -2.95 -3.28
C LEU A 135 2.29 -1.47 -3.72
N LEU A 136 1.92 -0.58 -2.79
CA LEU A 136 1.84 0.86 -3.07
C LEU A 136 3.22 1.47 -3.31
N SER A 137 4.25 1.04 -2.57
CA SER A 137 5.62 1.51 -2.75
C SER A 137 6.16 1.15 -4.14
N GLN A 138 5.83 -0.03 -4.66
CA GLN A 138 6.23 -0.41 -6.02
C GLN A 138 5.50 0.41 -7.07
N PHE A 139 4.18 0.55 -6.91
CA PHE A 139 3.37 1.35 -7.82
C PHE A 139 3.88 2.79 -7.88
N GLU A 140 4.22 3.38 -6.73
CA GLU A 140 4.84 4.69 -6.63
C GLU A 140 6.17 4.76 -7.39
N SER A 141 7.06 3.78 -7.20
CA SER A 141 8.35 3.75 -7.91
C SER A 141 8.18 3.74 -9.43
N VAL A 142 7.25 2.95 -9.96
CA VAL A 142 7.00 2.91 -11.41
C VAL A 142 6.44 4.24 -11.92
N LEU A 143 5.57 4.89 -11.17
CA LEU A 143 5.07 6.21 -11.55
C LEU A 143 6.19 7.27 -11.55
N VAL A 144 7.11 7.21 -10.59
CA VAL A 144 8.29 8.09 -10.56
C VAL A 144 9.18 7.85 -11.78
N ASP A 145 9.45 6.59 -12.14
CA ASP A 145 10.24 6.26 -13.33
C ASP A 145 9.60 6.83 -14.60
N ILE A 146 8.28 6.65 -14.76
CA ILE A 146 7.53 7.18 -15.91
C ILE A 146 7.56 8.71 -15.93
N LYS A 147 7.42 9.36 -14.77
CA LYS A 147 7.51 10.82 -14.65
C LYS A 147 8.87 11.32 -15.11
N GLU A 148 9.96 10.72 -14.65
CA GLU A 148 11.32 11.11 -15.04
C GLU A 148 11.57 10.94 -16.55
N GLN A 149 11.05 9.87 -17.15
CA GLN A 149 11.14 9.65 -18.60
C GLN A 149 10.43 10.78 -19.37
N LYS A 150 9.22 11.14 -18.95
CA LYS A 150 8.45 12.22 -19.60
C LYS A 150 9.08 13.60 -19.45
N GLU A 151 9.60 13.92 -18.26
CA GLU A 151 10.29 15.19 -18.02
C GLU A 151 11.53 15.33 -18.92
N LYS A 152 12.31 14.24 -19.10
CA LYS A 152 13.45 14.21 -20.02
C LYS A 152 13.04 14.40 -21.49
N GLU A 153 11.94 13.79 -21.93
CA GLU A 153 11.41 13.97 -23.28
C GLU A 153 10.93 15.40 -23.54
N GLU A 154 10.24 16.02 -22.58
CA GLU A 154 9.80 17.43 -22.68
C GLU A 154 10.99 18.40 -22.73
N GLU A 155 12.02 18.17 -21.92
CA GLU A 155 13.26 18.96 -21.95
C GLU A 155 14.01 18.84 -23.28
N GLN A 156 14.09 17.63 -23.85
CA GLN A 156 14.71 17.40 -25.16
C GLN A 156 13.94 18.11 -26.27
N LYS A 157 12.61 17.98 -26.31
CA LYS A 157 11.75 18.69 -27.28
C LYS A 157 11.87 20.20 -27.18
N LYS A 158 12.02 20.72 -25.96
CA LYS A 158 12.21 22.15 -25.73
C LYS A 158 13.56 22.64 -26.27
N LYS A 159 14.65 21.90 -25.99
CA LYS A 159 15.99 22.19 -26.52
C LYS A 159 16.05 22.09 -28.05
N GLU A 160 15.31 21.16 -28.65
CA GLU A 160 15.22 20.99 -30.10
C GLU A 160 14.41 22.12 -30.76
N ASN A 161 13.30 22.54 -30.17
CA ASN A 161 12.53 23.70 -30.65
C ASN A 161 13.32 25.01 -30.51
N ASP A 162 14.04 25.19 -29.41
CA ASP A 162 14.88 26.37 -29.18
C ASP A 162 16.05 26.43 -30.18
N SER A 163 16.67 25.29 -30.52
CA SER A 163 17.74 25.22 -31.53
C SER A 163 17.22 25.48 -32.96
N VAL A 164 16.06 24.95 -33.32
CA VAL A 164 15.40 25.19 -34.62
C VAL A 164 14.96 26.65 -34.78
N SER A 165 14.46 27.28 -33.70
CA SER A 165 14.08 28.71 -33.72
C SER A 165 15.29 29.64 -33.90
N ASN A 166 16.42 29.33 -33.24
CA ASN A 166 17.67 30.09 -33.36
C ASN A 166 18.30 29.96 -34.75
N LEU A 167 18.22 28.78 -35.38
CA LEU A 167 18.63 28.57 -36.77
C LEU A 167 17.80 29.43 -37.74
N LYS A 168 16.47 29.44 -37.62
CA LYS A 168 15.59 30.27 -38.48
C LYS A 168 15.88 31.76 -38.36
N ASN A 169 16.19 32.26 -37.16
CA ASN A 169 16.53 33.66 -36.94
C ASN A 169 17.91 34.04 -37.49
N THR A 170 18.81 33.07 -37.66
CA THR A 170 20.14 33.28 -38.25
C THR A 170 20.07 33.33 -39.78
N PHE A 171 19.16 32.58 -40.40
CA PHE A 171 18.95 32.59 -41.86
C PHE A 171 18.05 33.75 -42.37
N ALA A 172 17.41 34.50 -41.47
CA ALA A 172 16.53 35.62 -41.82
C ALA A 172 17.20 37.02 -41.72
N LYS A 173 18.51 37.06 -41.48
CA LYS A 173 19.34 38.27 -41.38
C LYS A 173 20.35 38.31 -42.51
#